data_AF-A0A377ALP0-F1
#
_entry.id   AF-A0A377ALP0-F1
#
_cell.length_a   1.000
_cell.length_b   1.000
_cell.length_c   1.000
_cell.angle_alpha   90.00
_cell.angle_beta   90.00
_cell.angle_gamma   90.00
#
_symmetry.space_group_name_H-M   'P 1'
#
loop_
_entity.id
_entity.type
_entity.pdbx_description
1 polymer ?
#
loop_
_entity_poly.entity_id
_entity_poly.type
_entity_poly.pdbx_seq_one_letter_code
_entity_poly.pdbx_strand_id
1 'polypeptide(L)'
;MLVSIVVTSCCGLFFGDVHFSGVYSIPPDISGVIGEVDLSGALTLELAGIIFSFMLINLFDSSGTLIGVTDKAGLIDSNGKFPNMNKALYVDSVSSVAGRLSAPRLLLPILKVLLVWQSVVARG
;
A
#
# COMPACT_ATOMS: atom_id res chain seq x y z
N MET A 1 1.61 -15.07 -7.03
CA MET A 1 0.91 -13.83 -7.40
C MET A 1 0.91 -13.58 -8.91
N LEU A 2 2.04 -13.67 -9.63
CA LEU A 2 2.05 -13.50 -11.10
C LEU A 2 1.25 -14.59 -11.83
N VAL A 3 1.45 -15.87 -11.50
CA VAL A 3 0.72 -16.99 -12.12
C VAL A 3 -0.80 -16.87 -11.88
N SER A 4 -1.21 -16.45 -10.69
CA SER A 4 -2.63 -16.27 -10.37
C SER A 4 -3.28 -15.14 -11.15
N ILE A 5 -2.58 -14.03 -11.40
CA ILE A 5 -3.08 -12.91 -12.23
C ILE A 5 -3.33 -13.41 -13.66
N VAL A 6 -2.37 -14.15 -14.23
CA VAL A 6 -2.52 -14.71 -15.58
C VAL A 6 -3.69 -15.67 -15.67
N VAL A 7 -3.84 -16.56 -14.68
CA VAL A 7 -4.90 -17.56 -14.64
C VAL A 7 -6.28 -16.91 -14.49
N THR A 8 -6.47 -15.96 -13.57
CA THR A 8 -7.77 -15.32 -13.37
C THR A 8 -8.14 -14.39 -14.52
N SER A 9 -7.17 -13.68 -15.12
CA SER A 9 -7.40 -12.89 -16.33
C SER A 9 -7.80 -13.75 -17.53
N CYS A 10 -7.14 -14.90 -17.75
CA CYS A 10 -7.54 -15.83 -18.80
C CYS A 10 -8.94 -16.39 -18.57
N CYS A 11 -9.26 -16.83 -17.35
CA CYS A 11 -10.61 -17.30 -17.01
C CYS A 11 -11.68 -16.20 -17.23
N GLY A 12 -11.39 -14.95 -16.86
CA GLY A 12 -12.31 -13.82 -17.10
C GLY A 12 -12.60 -13.57 -18.58
N LEU A 13 -11.60 -13.76 -19.45
CA LEU A 13 -11.78 -13.66 -20.91
C LEU A 13 -12.65 -14.79 -21.47
N PHE A 14 -12.54 -16.02 -20.94
CA PHE A 14 -13.33 -17.17 -21.38
C PHE A 14 -14.83 -17.08 -20.99
N PHE A 15 -15.15 -16.44 -19.88
CA PHE A 15 -16.54 -16.26 -19.43
C PHE A 15 -17.27 -15.09 -20.13
N GLY A 16 -16.59 -14.33 -20.99
CA GLY A 16 -17.22 -13.28 -21.81
C GLY A 16 -17.56 -11.97 -21.08
N ASP A 17 -17.27 -11.85 -19.79
CA ASP A 17 -17.54 -10.67 -18.95
C ASP A 17 -16.55 -9.50 -19.15
N VAL A 18 -15.59 -9.63 -20.07
CA VAL A 18 -14.57 -8.61 -20.33
C VAL A 18 -14.98 -7.73 -21.51
N HIS A 19 -15.66 -6.62 -21.21
CA HIS A 19 -15.92 -5.56 -22.17
C HIS A 19 -14.61 -4.80 -22.48
N PHE A 20 -14.03 -5.09 -23.64
CA PHE A 20 -12.80 -4.45 -24.12
C PHE A 20 -13.09 -3.03 -24.60
N SER A 21 -13.04 -2.04 -23.69
CA SER A 21 -13.36 -0.64 -23.97
C SER A 21 -12.23 0.17 -24.66
N GLY A 22 -11.27 -0.49 -25.28
CA GLY A 22 -10.15 0.13 -26.02
C GLY A 22 -8.79 -0.02 -25.33
N VAL A 23 -7.70 0.12 -26.10
CA VAL A 23 -6.31 0.01 -25.63
C VAL A 23 -5.88 1.27 -24.85
N TYR A 24 -6.58 2.38 -25.04
CA TYR A 24 -6.27 3.68 -24.45
C TYR A 24 -7.56 4.37 -24.01
N SER A 25 -7.83 4.35 -22.71
CA SER A 25 -8.81 5.24 -22.07
C SER A 25 -8.07 6.49 -21.62
N ILE A 26 -8.63 7.67 -21.89
CA ILE A 26 -8.15 8.92 -21.30
C ILE A 26 -8.15 8.74 -19.78
N PRO A 27 -6.98 8.84 -19.10
CA PRO A 27 -6.95 8.72 -17.66
C PRO A 27 -7.84 9.82 -17.08
N PRO A 28 -8.69 9.49 -16.09
CA PRO A 28 -9.52 10.49 -15.44
C PRO A 28 -8.65 11.63 -14.91
N ASP A 29 -9.17 12.84 -15.03
CA ASP A 29 -8.46 14.07 -14.67
C ASP A 29 -8.00 14.00 -13.21
N ILE A 30 -6.68 13.91 -13.02
CA ILE A 30 -6.01 13.83 -11.71
C ILE A 30 -5.78 15.20 -11.08
N SER A 31 -6.10 16.30 -11.79
CA SER A 31 -5.81 17.69 -11.35
C SER A 31 -6.53 18.04 -10.06
N GLY A 32 -7.73 17.50 -9.83
CA GLY A 32 -8.53 17.76 -8.64
C GLY A 32 -8.05 17.04 -7.38
N VAL A 33 -7.02 16.19 -7.47
CA VAL A 33 -6.61 15.29 -6.37
C VAL A 33 -5.15 15.53 -5.95
N ILE A 34 -4.37 16.21 -6.79
CA ILE A 34 -2.99 16.60 -6.46
C ILE A 34 -3.06 17.72 -5.43
N GLY A 35 -2.65 17.44 -4.19
CA GLY A 35 -2.55 18.43 -3.13
C GLY A 35 -3.66 18.43 -2.08
N GLU A 36 -4.68 17.57 -2.20
CA GLU A 36 -5.65 17.32 -1.11
C GLU A 36 -5.04 16.46 0.01
N VAL A 37 -4.02 16.97 0.68
CA VAL A 37 -3.43 16.32 1.85
C VAL A 37 -4.08 16.89 3.11
N ASP A 38 -5.19 16.28 3.55
CA ASP A 38 -5.85 16.64 4.80
C ASP A 38 -5.12 16.04 6.01
N LEU A 39 -4.05 16.72 6.45
CA LEU A 39 -3.31 16.38 7.67
C LEU A 39 -4.14 16.63 8.93
N SER A 40 -5.04 17.61 8.90
CA SER A 40 -5.91 17.95 10.04
C SER A 40 -6.92 16.85 10.36
N GLY A 41 -7.59 16.30 9.35
CA GLY A 41 -8.49 15.15 9.53
C GLY A 41 -7.74 13.87 9.88
N ALA A 42 -6.49 13.74 9.41
CA ALA A 42 -5.67 12.56 9.67
C ALA A 42 -5.15 12.46 11.12
N LEU A 43 -5.04 13.58 11.84
CA LEU A 43 -4.54 13.63 13.22
C LEU A 43 -5.65 13.54 14.29
N THR A 44 -6.86 13.13 13.90
CA THR A 44 -7.95 12.86 14.84
C THR A 44 -7.63 11.63 15.71
N LEU A 45 -8.07 11.64 16.98
CA LEU A 45 -7.75 10.59 17.95
C LEU A 45 -8.25 9.19 17.50
N GLU A 46 -9.38 9.15 16.79
CA GLU A 46 -9.93 7.92 16.20
C GLU A 46 -9.03 7.34 15.11
N LEU A 47 -8.48 8.19 14.24
CA LEU A 47 -7.61 7.76 13.16
C LEU A 47 -6.17 7.51 13.64
N ALA A 48 -5.73 8.18 14.71
CA ALA A 48 -4.39 8.05 15.27
C ALA A 48 -4.07 6.60 15.69
N GLY A 49 -5.03 5.90 16.31
CA GLY A 49 -4.85 4.48 16.68
C GLY A 49 -4.71 3.55 15.47
N ILE A 50 -5.46 3.84 14.40
CA ILE A 50 -5.40 3.09 13.13
C ILE A 50 -4.05 3.36 12.44
N ILE A 51 -3.63 4.62 12.35
CA ILE A 51 -2.34 5.03 11.79
C ILE A 51 -1.19 4.38 12.56
N PHE A 52 -1.23 4.39 13.88
CA PHE A 52 -0.20 3.77 14.71
C PHE A 52 -0.11 2.26 14.48
N SER A 53 -1.26 1.57 14.39
CA SER A 53 -1.31 0.14 14.09
C SER A 53 -0.73 -0.17 12.71
N PHE A 54 -1.12 0.57 11.67
CA PHE A 54 -0.55 0.43 10.33
C PHE A 54 0.93 0.77 10.26
N MET A 55 1.38 1.77 11.02
CA MET A 55 2.80 2.12 11.11
C MET A 55 3.63 0.97 11.67
N LEU A 56 3.15 0.30 12.73
CA LEU A 56 3.83 -0.85 13.31
C LEU A 56 3.84 -2.06 12.36
N ILE A 57 2.72 -2.34 11.68
CA ILE A 57 2.65 -3.42 10.68
C ILE A 57 3.67 -3.19 9.56
N ASN A 58 3.72 -1.97 9.01
CA ASN A 58 4.66 -1.62 7.94
C ASN A 58 6.12 -1.63 8.43
N LEU A 59 6.38 -1.16 9.65
CA LEU A 59 7.71 -1.18 10.24
C LEU A 59 8.22 -2.62 10.40
N PHE A 60 7.40 -3.54 10.90
CA PHE A 60 7.80 -4.93 11.10
C PHE A 60 7.92 -5.72 9.80
N ASP A 61 7.09 -5.44 8.80
CA ASP A 61 7.19 -6.08 7.49
C ASP A 61 8.46 -5.65 6.73
N SER A 62 8.72 -4.35 6.69
CA SER A 62 9.90 -3.76 6.05
C SER A 62 11.19 -4.17 6.76
N SER A 63 11.23 -4.04 8.10
CA SER A 63 12.40 -4.46 8.90
C SER A 63 12.62 -5.97 8.88
N GLY A 64 11.56 -6.78 8.96
CA GLY A 64 11.62 -8.24 8.92
C GLY A 64 12.12 -8.76 7.58
N THR A 65 11.65 -8.20 6.47
CA THR A 65 12.14 -8.52 5.12
C THR A 65 13.60 -8.10 4.97
N LEU A 66 13.97 -6.91 5.44
CA LEU A 66 15.34 -6.42 5.34
C LEU A 66 16.31 -7.32 6.11
N ILE A 67 15.98 -7.70 7.35
CA ILE A 67 16.76 -8.63 8.17
C ILE A 67 16.83 -10.01 7.50
N GLY A 68 15.70 -10.56 7.03
CA GLY A 68 15.67 -11.87 6.39
C GLY A 68 16.47 -11.94 5.08
N VAL A 69 16.41 -10.89 4.26
CA VAL A 69 17.18 -10.80 3.01
C VAL A 69 18.66 -10.58 3.29
N THR A 70 19.03 -9.72 4.25
CA THR A 70 20.44 -9.48 4.58
C THR A 70 21.10 -10.67 5.28
N ASP A 71 20.34 -11.43 6.07
CA ASP A 71 20.78 -12.71 6.63
C ASP A 71 21.08 -13.72 5.52
N LYS A 72 20.15 -13.91 4.57
CA LYS A 72 20.36 -14.80 3.42
C LYS A 72 21.42 -14.32 2.43
N ALA A 73 21.63 -13.01 2.32
CA ALA A 73 22.63 -12.40 1.45
C ALA A 73 24.03 -12.32 2.08
N GLY A 74 24.18 -12.69 3.37
CA GLY A 74 25.46 -12.60 4.08
C GLY A 74 25.94 -11.17 4.30
N LEU A 75 25.04 -10.19 4.29
CA LEU A 75 25.33 -8.75 4.45
C LEU A 75 25.31 -8.30 5.92
N ILE A 76 25.44 -9.26 6.83
CA ILE A 76 25.45 -9.04 8.27
C ILE A 76 26.87 -8.70 8.70
N ASP A 77 27.04 -7.63 9.48
CA ASP A 77 28.36 -7.27 10.02
C ASP A 77 28.84 -8.33 11.03
N SER A 78 30.13 -8.32 11.33
CA SER A 78 30.84 -9.13 12.34
C SER A 78 30.14 -9.26 13.71
N ASN A 79 29.25 -8.33 14.04
CA ASN A 79 28.44 -8.32 15.26
C ASN A 79 27.05 -8.97 15.10
N GLY A 80 26.77 -9.63 13.97
CA GLY A 80 25.47 -10.23 13.65
C GLY A 80 24.35 -9.20 13.43
N LYS A 81 24.70 -7.95 13.08
CA LYS A 81 23.75 -6.85 12.86
C LYS A 81 23.83 -6.32 11.43
N PHE A 82 22.68 -5.94 10.88
CA PHE A 82 22.62 -5.23 9.61
C PHE A 82 23.13 -3.78 9.78
N PRO A 83 24.24 -3.39 9.14
CA PRO A 83 24.76 -2.04 9.23
C PRO A 83 23.79 -1.06 8.56
N ASN A 84 23.49 0.06 9.23
CA ASN A 84 22.60 1.13 8.73
C ASN A 84 21.09 0.78 8.63
N MET A 85 20.58 -0.14 9.44
CA MET A 85 19.13 -0.43 9.51
C MET A 85 18.26 0.82 9.66
N ASN A 86 18.67 1.77 10.50
CA ASN A 86 17.97 3.03 10.69
C ASN A 86 17.92 3.90 9.42
N LYS A 87 18.97 3.88 8.58
CA LYS A 87 18.96 4.62 7.31
C LYS A 87 18.03 3.95 6.29
N ALA A 88 18.03 2.61 6.24
CA ALA A 88 17.14 1.88 5.35
C ALA A 88 15.66 2.17 5.68
N LEU A 89 15.28 2.11 6.96
CA LEU A 89 13.93 2.45 7.42
C LEU A 89 13.57 3.93 7.21
N TYR A 90 14.54 4.82 7.33
CA TYR A 90 14.35 6.23 7.03
C TYR A 90 14.06 6.46 5.54
N VAL A 91 14.82 5.82 4.65
CA VAL A 91 14.60 5.89 3.20
C VAL A 91 13.24 5.29 2.81
N ASP A 92 12.84 4.18 3.42
CA ASP A 92 11.52 3.56 3.21
C ASP A 92 10.36 4.48 3.62
N SER A 93 10.48 5.13 4.78
CA SER A 93 9.48 6.09 5.27
C SER A 93 9.41 7.35 4.40
N VAL A 94 10.56 7.91 4.00
CA VAL A 94 10.62 9.10 3.14
C VAL A 94 10.09 8.78 1.74
N SER A 95 10.45 7.62 1.19
CA SER A 95 9.91 7.12 -0.09
C SER A 95 8.40 6.95 -0.04
N SER A 96 7.87 6.41 1.06
CA SER A 96 6.43 6.24 1.26
C SER A 96 5.67 7.57 1.34
N VAL A 97 6.24 8.58 2.01
CA VAL A 97 5.64 9.93 2.08
C VAL A 97 5.74 10.64 0.72
N ALA A 98 6.89 10.55 0.05
CA ALA A 98 7.09 11.13 -1.27
C ALA A 98 6.18 10.48 -2.34
N GLY A 99 6.00 9.17 -2.29
CA GLY A 99 5.09 8.42 -3.16
C GLY A 99 3.63 8.79 -2.95
N ARG A 100 3.22 9.12 -1.72
CA ARG A 100 1.85 9.63 -1.43
C ARG A 100 1.61 11.04 -1.93
N LEU A 101 2.66 11.86 -2.04
CA LEU A 101 2.57 13.21 -2.61
C LEU A 101 2.46 13.17 -4.14
N SER A 102 3.08 12.19 -4.79
CA SER A 102 3.03 12.02 -6.25
C SER A 102 1.85 11.15 -6.72
N ALA A 103 1.39 10.20 -5.89
CA ALA A 103 0.22 9.37 -6.16
C ALA A 103 -0.92 9.76 -5.21
N PRO A 104 -1.86 10.62 -5.65
CA PRO A 104 -3.04 10.87 -4.84
C PRO A 104 -3.82 9.55 -4.76
N ARG A 105 -4.17 9.14 -3.52
CA ARG A 105 -5.17 8.09 -3.14
C ARG A 105 -4.65 6.77 -2.55
N LEU A 106 -4.08 6.81 -1.34
CA LEU A 106 -3.84 5.59 -0.51
C LEU A 106 -4.79 5.41 0.69
N LEU A 107 -5.54 6.45 1.10
CA LEU A 107 -6.46 6.35 2.24
C LEU A 107 -7.89 5.92 1.86
N LEU A 108 -8.31 6.16 0.62
CA LEU A 108 -9.67 5.88 0.19
C LEU A 108 -10.00 4.42 -0.18
N PRO A 109 -9.06 3.54 -0.58
CA PRO A 109 -9.40 2.13 -0.75
C PRO A 109 -9.66 1.45 0.60
N ILE A 110 -8.87 1.75 1.63
CA ILE A 110 -9.05 1.19 2.99
C ILE A 110 -10.36 1.68 3.60
N LEU A 111 -10.66 2.99 3.47
CA LEU A 111 -11.93 3.54 3.94
C LEU A 111 -13.14 3.02 3.16
N LYS A 112 -13.02 2.83 1.83
CA LYS A 112 -14.07 2.19 1.01
C LYS A 112 -14.30 0.75 1.42
N VAL A 113 -13.25 -0.03 1.68
CA VAL A 113 -13.37 -1.41 2.14
C VAL A 113 -14.07 -1.46 3.49
N LEU A 114 -13.73 -0.57 4.44
CA LEU A 114 -14.42 -0.46 5.73
C LEU A 114 -15.90 -0.04 5.59
N LEU A 115 -16.20 0.94 4.74
CA LEU A 115 -17.58 1.39 4.48
C LEU A 115 -18.42 0.32 3.78
N VAL A 116 -17.82 -0.45 2.87
CA VAL A 116 -18.46 -1.62 2.25
C VAL A 116 -18.70 -2.70 3.29
N TRP A 117 -17.73 -2.98 4.17
CA TRP A 117 -17.89 -3.94 5.27
C TRP A 117 -19.00 -3.53 6.24
N GLN A 118 -19.07 -2.25 6.60
CA GLN A 118 -20.16 -1.68 7.40
C GLN A 118 -21.51 -1.79 6.70
N SER A 119 -21.57 -1.56 5.38
CA SER A 119 -22.79 -1.68 4.58
C SER A 119 -23.25 -3.13 4.41
N VAL A 120 -22.31 -4.09 4.40
CA VAL A 120 -22.60 -5.53 4.35
C VAL A 120 -23.07 -6.04 5.72
N VAL A 121 -22.43 -5.60 6.81
CA VAL A 121 -22.83 -5.95 8.18
C VAL A 121 -24.17 -5.31 8.58
N ALA A 122 -24.48 -4.11 8.10
CA ALA A 122 -25.75 -3.43 8.42
C ALA A 122 -26.97 -3.94 7.62
N ARG A 123 -26.77 -4.85 6.65
CA ARG A 123 -27.84 -5.44 5.82
C ARG A 123 -28.12 -6.92 6.11
N GLY A 124 -27.46 -7.50 7.12
CA GLY A 124 -27.74 -8.84 7.65
C GLY A 124 -28.29 -8.76 9.06
#